data_AF-A0AA41Q9A7-F1
#
_entry.id   AF-A0AA41Q9A7-F1
#
_cell.length_a   1.000
_cell.length_b   1.000
_cell.length_c   1.000
_cell.angle_alpha   90.00
_cell.angle_beta   90.00
_cell.angle_gamma   90.00
#
_symmetry.space_group_name_H-M   'P 1'
#
loop_
_entity.id
_entity.type
_entity.pdbx_description
1 polymer ?
#
loop_
_entity_poly.entity_id
_entity_poly.type
_entity_poly.pdbx_seq_one_letter_code
_entity_poly.pdbx_strand_id
1 'polypeptide(L)' 'APTFHGDTIYGQTEVLDKWESKSKDDRGVVYVETKGYKQDGTMVCIFRRKVMVPKTSYGEARGGEQPGRPELQEGM' A
#
# COMPACT_ATOMS: atom_id res chain seq x y z
N ALA A 1 -3.53 -18.31 9.87
CA ALA A 1 -4.64 -19.27 9.75
C ALA A 1 -5.17 -19.25 8.30
N PRO A 2 -5.87 -20.30 7.82
CA PRO A 2 -6.58 -20.23 6.54
C PRO A 2 -7.78 -19.26 6.61
N THR A 3 -8.29 -18.86 5.45
CA THR A 3 -9.52 -18.06 5.28
C THR A 3 -10.62 -18.90 4.65
N PHE A 4 -11.88 -18.58 4.92
CA PHE A 4 -13.05 -19.24 4.34
C PHE A 4 -14.05 -18.23 3.77
N HIS A 5 -15.01 -18.72 2.97
CA HIS A 5 -16.11 -17.88 2.50
C HIS A 5 -16.86 -17.26 3.68
N GLY A 6 -17.16 -15.97 3.57
CA GLY A 6 -17.78 -15.18 4.64
C GLY A 6 -16.80 -14.45 5.55
N ASP A 7 -15.50 -14.76 5.49
CA ASP A 7 -14.50 -13.97 6.20
C ASP A 7 -14.34 -12.58 5.58
N THR A 8 -14.26 -11.57 6.45
CA THR A 8 -13.90 -10.20 6.06
C THR A 8 -12.44 -9.95 6.43
N ILE A 9 -11.64 -9.52 5.44
CA ILE A 9 -10.20 -9.34 5.62
C ILE A 9 -9.84 -7.85 5.74
N TYR A 10 -9.11 -7.52 6.80
CA TYR A 10 -8.49 -6.21 7.01
C TYR A 10 -6.99 -6.31 6.80
N GLY A 11 -6.41 -5.29 6.15
CA GLY A 11 -4.96 -5.19 5.94
C GLY A 11 -4.38 -3.98 6.66
N GLN A 12 -3.36 -4.18 7.47
CA GLN A 12 -2.53 -3.12 8.03
C GLN A 12 -1.14 -3.17 7.40
N THR A 13 -0.63 -2.04 6.93
CA THR A 13 0.71 -1.96 6.35
C THR A 13 1.59 -1.00 7.14
N GLU A 14 2.78 -1.46 7.50
CA GLU A 14 3.81 -0.68 8.16
C GLU A 14 4.96 -0.42 7.17
N VAL A 15 5.42 0.83 7.10
CA VAL A 15 6.63 1.18 6.34
C VAL A 15 7.84 0.87 7.21
N LEU A 16 8.67 -0.07 6.74
CA LEU A 16 9.86 -0.50 7.46
C LEU A 16 11.10 0.32 7.09
N ASP A 17 11.22 0.69 5.82
CA ASP A 17 12.37 1.45 5.30
C ASP A 17 12.01 2.12 3.96
N LYS A 18 12.81 3.12 3.56
CA LYS A 18 12.72 3.77 2.26
C LYS A 18 14.09 4.22 1.77
N TRP A 19 14.32 4.11 0.46
CA TRP A 19 15.55 4.59 -0.15
C TRP A 19 15.34 5.00 -1.61
N GLU A 20 16.29 5.79 -2.10
CA GLU A 20 16.29 6.28 -3.47
C GLU A 20 16.60 5.18 -4.49
N SER A 21 15.91 5.22 -5.63
CA SER A 21 16.25 4.30 -6.72
C SER A 21 17.62 4.65 -7.29
N LYS A 22 18.50 3.64 -7.37
CA LYS A 22 19.86 3.81 -7.90
C LYS A 22 19.92 4.06 -9.40
N SER A 23 18.85 3.74 -10.14
CA SER A 23 18.83 3.76 -11.61
C SER A 23 17.79 4.71 -12.21
N LYS A 24 16.88 5.24 -11.40
CA LYS A 24 15.76 6.09 -11.84
C LYS A 24 15.52 7.19 -10.81
N ASP A 25 15.91 8.43 -11.12
CA ASP A 25 15.78 9.54 -10.17
C ASP A 25 14.32 9.95 -9.90
N ASP A 26 13.38 9.51 -10.73
CA ASP A 26 11.96 9.89 -10.63
C ASP A 26 11.15 9.11 -9.57
N ARG A 27 11.78 8.18 -8.84
CA ARG A 27 11.10 7.27 -7.90
C ARG A 27 12.04 6.72 -6.81
N GLY A 28 11.46 6.27 -5.71
CA GLY A 28 12.14 5.54 -4.65
C GLY A 28 11.58 4.13 -4.46
N VAL A 29 12.24 3.36 -3.59
CA VAL A 29 11.72 2.10 -3.07
C VAL A 29 11.18 2.33 -1.66
N VAL A 30 9.99 1.83 -1.38
CA VAL A 30 9.43 1.73 -0.03
C VAL A 30 9.31 0.26 0.32
N TYR A 31 9.96 -0.14 1.41
CA TYR A 31 9.89 -1.49 1.94
C TYR A 31 8.82 -1.55 3.03
N VAL A 32 7.85 -2.45 2.85
CA VAL A 32 6.69 -2.53 3.72
C VAL A 32 6.44 -3.94 4.21
N GLU A 33 5.84 -4.05 5.40
CA GLU A 33 5.22 -5.26 5.92
C GLU A 33 3.71 -5.06 5.96
N THR A 34 2.96 -5.98 5.37
CA THR A 34 1.50 -5.99 5.45
C THR A 34 1.06 -7.19 6.28
N LYS A 35 0.21 -6.95 7.28
CA LYS A 35 -0.47 -7.95 8.10
C LYS A 35 -1.94 -7.98 7.73
N GLY A 36 -2.45 -9.19 7.46
CA GLY A 36 -3.85 -9.45 7.16
C GLY A 36 -4.55 -10.11 8.34
N TYR A 37 -5.74 -9.62 8.70
CA TYR A 37 -6.56 -10.09 9.82
C TYR A 37 -7.98 -10.41 9.34
N LYS A 38 -8.63 -11.40 9.96
CA LYS A 38 -10.08 -11.60 9.84
C LYS A 38 -10.85 -10.62 10.73
N GLN A 39 -12.19 -10.60 10.61
CA GLN A 39 -13.11 -9.84 11.46
C GLN A 39 -12.98 -10.12 12.97
N ASP A 40 -12.48 -11.31 13.35
CA ASP A 40 -12.25 -11.71 14.74
C ASP A 40 -10.83 -11.33 15.26
N GLY A 41 -10.03 -10.63 14.45
CA GLY A 41 -8.66 -10.26 14.79
C GLY A 41 -7.62 -11.36 14.54
N THR A 42 -8.01 -12.54 14.06
CA THR A 42 -7.06 -13.62 13.74
C THR A 42 -6.18 -13.22 12.56
N MET A 43 -4.86 -13.27 12.76
CA MET A 43 -3.90 -13.04 11.68
C MET A 43 -3.89 -14.21 10.69
N VAL A 44 -4.08 -13.89 9.40
CA VAL A 44 -4.14 -14.88 8.31
C VAL A 44 -2.94 -14.79 7.38
N CYS A 45 -2.33 -13.62 7.25
CA CYS A 45 -1.20 -13.40 6.36
C CYS A 45 -0.23 -12.37 6.95
N ILE A 46 1.06 -12.59 6.72
CA ILE A 46 2.12 -11.59 6.87
C ILE A 46 3.03 -11.70 5.67
N PHE A 47 3.30 -10.59 5.02
CA PHE A 47 4.25 -10.56 3.91
C PHE A 47 4.96 -9.22 3.82
N ARG A 48 6.17 -9.27 3.28
CA ARG A 48 7.00 -8.08 3.05
C ARG A 48 7.22 -7.89 1.56
N ARG A 49 7.10 -6.65 1.09
CA ARG A 49 7.32 -6.31 -0.32
C ARG A 49 8.03 -4.98 -0.45
N LYS A 50 8.75 -4.83 -1.56
CA LYS A 50 9.35 -3.56 -1.99
C LYS A 50 8.47 -2.99 -3.10
N VAL A 51 7.99 -1.76 -2.93
CA VAL A 51 7.17 -1.06 -3.93
C VAL A 51 7.91 0.15 -4.47
N MET A 52 7.76 0.40 -5.77
CA MET A 52 8.28 1.61 -6.40
C MET A 52 7.27 2.73 -6.22
N VAL A 53 7.69 3.84 -5.62
CA VAL A 53 6.83 5.00 -5.37
C VAL A 53 7.42 6.21 -6.10
N PRO A 54 6.65 6.88 -6.97
CA PRO A 54 7.10 8.12 -7.62
C PRO A 54 7.46 9.19 -6.59
N LYS A 55 8.48 10.01 -6.89
CA LYS A 55 8.75 11.23 -6.13
C LYS A 55 7.72 12.31 -6.48
N THR A 56 7.59 13.31 -5.61
CA THR A 56 6.77 14.50 -5.89
C THR A 56 7.15 15.17 -7.21
N SER A 57 8.45 15.28 -7.52
CA SER A 57 8.94 15.85 -8.77
C SER A 57 8.45 15.13 -10.03
N TYR A 58 8.21 13.82 -9.96
CA TYR A 58 7.62 13.07 -11.07
C TYR A 58 6.17 13.47 -11.36
N GLY A 59 5.39 13.70 -10.29
CA GLY A 59 4.00 14.16 -10.38
C GLY A 59 3.91 15.58 -10.92
N GLU A 60 4.73 16.50 -10.38
CA GLU A 60 4.82 17.89 -10.84
C GLU A 60 5.09 17.99 -12.36
N ALA A 61 6.02 17.19 -12.87
CA ALA A 61 6.34 17.14 -14.30
C ALA A 61 5.21 16.61 -15.20
N ARG A 62 4.16 16.01 -14.63
CA ARG A 62 3.06 15.34 -15.36
C ARG A 62 1.67 15.89 -15.08
N GLY A 63 1.58 17.11 -14.53
CA GLY A 63 0.30 17.75 -14.24
C GLY A 63 -0.20 17.58 -12.81
N GLY A 64 0.68 17.16 -11.88
CA GLY A 64 0.50 17.29 -10.43
C GLY A 64 -0.34 16.21 -9.77
N GLU A 65 -1.53 15.90 -10.31
CA GLU A 65 -2.46 14.98 -9.66
C GLU A 65 -2.26 13.52 -10.10
N GLN A 66 -1.88 12.68 -9.14
CA GLN A 66 -2.18 11.25 -9.24
C GLN A 66 -3.63 11.04 -8.78
N PRO A 67 -4.44 10.23 -9.47
CA PRO A 67 -5.77 9.89 -8.98
C PRO A 67 -5.62 9.26 -7.60
N GLY A 68 -6.10 9.98 -6.59
CA GLY A 68 -6.12 9.52 -5.21
C GLY A 68 -7.07 8.33 -5.03
N ARG A 69 -7.20 7.86 -3.79
CA ARG A 69 -8.30 6.96 -3.45
C ARG A 69 -9.62 7.66 -3.82
N PRO A 70 -10.55 7.00 -4.54
CA PRO A 70 -11.88 7.56 -4.77
C PRO A 70 -12.53 7.99 -3.46
N GLU A 71 -13.30 9.08 -3.48
CA GLU A 71 -14.14 9.43 -2.35
C GLU A 71 -15.11 8.28 -2.06
N LEU A 72 -15.19 7.88 -0.79
CA LEU A 72 -16.16 6.87 -0.36
C LEU A 72 -17.53 7.51 -0.44
N GLN A 73 -18.40 7.00 -1.31
CA GLN A 73 -19.81 7.38 -1.30
C GLN A 73 -20.44 6.79 -0.02
N GLU A 74 -20.70 7.64 0.97
CA GLU A 74 -21.63 7.30 2.04
C GLU A 74 -23.00 7.10 1.38
N GLY A 75 -23.64 5.96 1.64
CA GLY A 75 -24.71 5.41 0.81
C GLY A 75 -25.89 6.34 0.49
N MET A 76 -26.55 6.04 -0.64
CA MET A 76 -27.90 6.51 -1.00
C MET A 76 -28.96 6.08 0.00
#